data_AF-A0A538N7G6-F1
#
_entry.id   AF-A0A538N7G6-F1
#
_cell.length_a   1.000
_cell.length_b   1.000
_cell.length_c   1.000
_cell.angle_alpha   90.00
_cell.angle_beta   90.00
_cell.angle_gamma   90.00
#
_symmetry.space_group_name_H-M   'P 1'
#
loop_
_entity.id
_entity.type
_entity.pdbx_description
1 polymer ?
#
loop_
_entity_poly.entity_id
_entity_poly.type
_entity_poly.pdbx_seq_one_letter_code
_entity_poly.pdbx_strand_id
1 'polypeptide(L)'
;MKNKLVASVIVLVIGVALLVSGGVFHNGTPKCDNRTMHPGDLCIVGGTAFGYEARRADDLRTGRIQLILGGVIVLLGGVGLFLGVRDRRRAATVPPPTAQ
;
A
#
# COMPACT_ATOMS: atom_id res chain seq x y z
N MET A 1 23.20 5.10 9.83
CA MET A 1 22.12 4.13 10.16
C MET A 1 20.73 4.77 10.32
N LYS A 2 20.60 6.05 10.69
CA LYS A 2 19.28 6.73 10.82
C LYS A 2 18.50 6.78 9.49
N ASN A 3 19.15 7.12 8.39
CA ASN A 3 18.51 7.25 7.07
C ASN A 3 17.92 5.92 6.54
N LYS A 4 18.54 4.78 6.85
CA LYS A 4 18.02 3.45 6.44
C LYS A 4 16.73 3.08 7.18
N LEU A 5 16.63 3.41 8.47
CA LEU A 5 15.43 3.18 9.27
C LEU A 5 14.29 4.11 8.83
N VAL A 6 14.60 5.38 8.55
CA VAL A 6 13.62 6.34 8.00
C VAL A 6 13.10 5.87 6.63
N ALA A 7 13.98 5.41 5.74
CA ALA A 7 13.57 4.86 4.44
C ALA A 7 12.65 3.64 4.61
N SER A 8 12.98 2.72 5.52
CA SER A 8 12.14 1.55 5.79
C SER A 8 10.76 1.93 6.32
N VAL A 9 10.67 2.95 7.18
CA VAL A 9 9.38 3.47 7.68
C VAL A 9 8.56 4.10 6.55
N ILE A 10 9.20 4.90 5.68
CA ILE A 10 8.51 5.52 4.53
C ILE A 10 7.93 4.44 3.61
N VAL A 11 8.70 3.40 3.30
CA VAL A 11 8.23 2.26 2.48
C VAL A 11 7.03 1.58 3.13
N LEU A 12 7.07 1.40 4.46
CA LEU A 12 5.97 0.78 5.21
C LEU A 12 4.69 1.64 5.16
N VAL A 13 4.82 2.96 5.31
CA VAL A 13 3.68 3.90 5.19
C VAL A 13 3.06 3.84 3.79
N ILE A 14 3.88 3.80 2.74
CA ILE A 14 3.40 3.67 1.36
C ILE A 14 2.65 2.33 1.17
N GLY A 15 3.21 1.24 1.69
CA GLY A 15 2.57 -0.08 1.64
C GLY A 15 1.22 -0.10 2.34
N VAL A 16 1.11 0.50 3.52
CA VAL A 16 -0.16 0.62 4.25
C VAL A 16 -1.17 1.48 3.49
N ALA A 17 -0.75 2.61 2.92
CA ALA A 17 -1.63 3.47 2.12
C ALA A 17 -2.22 2.71 0.92
N LEU A 18 -1.41 1.90 0.23
CA LEU A 18 -1.85 1.04 -0.87
C LEU A 18 -2.82 -0.05 -0.43
N LEU A 19 -2.62 -0.63 0.76
CA LEU A 19 -3.57 -1.60 1.32
C LEU A 19 -4.93 -0.96 1.61
N VAL A 20 -4.94 0.23 2.21
CA VAL A 20 -6.18 0.96 2.53
C VAL A 20 -6.90 1.36 1.25
N SER A 21 -6.20 1.99 0.29
CA SER A 21 -6.81 2.34 -0.99
C SER A 21 -7.31 1.11 -1.74
N GLY A 22 -6.52 0.03 -1.75
CA GLY A 22 -6.88 -1.23 -2.39
C GLY A 22 -8.14 -1.85 -1.78
N GLY A 23 -8.28 -1.82 -0.46
CA GLY A 23 -9.49 -2.27 0.24
C GLY A 23 -10.74 -1.43 -0.10
N VAL A 24 -10.58 -0.13 -0.28
CA VAL A 24 -11.66 0.77 -0.72
C VAL A 24 -12.09 0.47 -2.15
N PHE A 25 -11.15 0.26 -3.08
CA PHE A 25 -11.50 -0.11 -4.46
C PHE A 25 -12.08 -1.52 -4.56
N HIS A 26 -11.62 -2.46 -3.73
CA HIS A 26 -12.07 -3.84 -3.77
C HIS A 26 -13.48 -4.04 -3.18
N ASN A 27 -13.84 -3.29 -2.14
CA ASN A 27 -15.15 -3.42 -1.48
C ASN A 27 -16.11 -2.26 -1.77
N GLY A 28 -15.64 -1.20 -2.42
CA GLY A 28 -16.42 0.00 -2.68
C GLY A 28 -17.39 -0.15 -3.85
N THR A 29 -18.39 0.73 -3.88
CA THR A 29 -19.24 0.93 -5.05
C THR A 29 -18.48 1.72 -6.11
N PRO A 30 -18.57 1.35 -7.40
CA PRO A 30 -17.90 2.08 -8.46
C PRO A 30 -18.37 3.52 -8.53
N LYS A 31 -17.44 4.43 -8.82
CA LYS A 31 -17.71 5.87 -8.93
C LYS A 31 -17.45 6.39 -10.34
N CYS A 32 -18.32 7.29 -10.78
CA CYS A 32 -18.19 8.06 -12.00
C CYS A 32 -18.30 9.55 -11.65
N ASP A 33 -17.28 10.34 -11.98
CA ASP A 33 -17.22 11.78 -11.74
C ASP A 33 -17.69 12.20 -10.32
N ASN A 34 -17.11 11.52 -9.32
CA ASN A 34 -17.40 11.69 -7.90
C ASN A 34 -18.82 11.28 -7.42
N ARG A 35 -19.65 10.69 -8.29
CA ARG A 35 -20.93 10.06 -7.93
C ARG A 35 -20.83 8.54 -7.90
N THR A 36 -21.54 7.91 -6.96
CA THR A 36 -21.69 6.45 -6.91
C THR A 36 -22.59 5.97 -8.04
N MET A 37 -22.14 4.99 -8.80
CA MET A 37 -22.96 4.35 -9.83
C MET A 37 -23.80 3.23 -9.22
N HIS A 38 -24.99 3.02 -9.79
CA HIS A 38 -25.87 1.89 -9.51
C HIS A 38 -25.94 0.94 -10.72
N PRO A 39 -26.37 -0.31 -10.53
CA PRO A 39 -26.62 -1.22 -11.64
C PRO A 39 -27.61 -0.61 -12.66
N GLY A 40 -27.19 -0.54 -13.92
CA GLY A 40 -27.94 0.13 -15.00
C GLY A 40 -27.44 1.52 -15.36
N ASP A 41 -26.60 2.15 -14.50
CA ASP A 41 -26.00 3.45 -14.82
C ASP A 41 -24.91 3.31 -15.89
N LEU A 42 -24.81 4.34 -16.73
CA LEU A 42 -23.75 4.52 -17.72
C LEU A 42 -22.91 5.73 -17.34
N CYS A 43 -21.59 5.55 -17.37
CA CYS A 43 -20.60 6.60 -17.16
C CYS A 43 -19.97 6.97 -18.50
N ILE A 44 -19.99 8.24 -18.87
CA ILE A 44 -19.34 8.70 -20.11
C ILE A 44 -17.99 9.29 -19.74
N VAL A 45 -16.91 8.63 -20.15
CA VAL A 45 -15.54 9.10 -19.94
C VAL A 45 -14.88 9.27 -21.30
N GLY A 46 -14.44 10.47 -21.63
CA GLY A 46 -13.74 10.76 -22.89
C GLY A 46 -14.55 10.41 -24.16
N GLY A 47 -15.88 10.49 -24.09
CA GLY A 47 -16.78 10.14 -25.21
C GLY A 47 -17.13 8.66 -25.31
N THR A 48 -16.61 7.81 -24.43
CA THR A 48 -16.93 6.37 -24.36
C THR A 48 -17.84 6.07 -23.18
N ALA A 49 -18.92 5.30 -23.41
CA ALA A 49 -19.86 4.89 -22.37
C ALA A 49 -19.42 3.58 -21.71
N PHE A 50 -19.22 3.61 -20.40
CA PHE A 50 -18.90 2.44 -19.58
C PHE A 50 -20.07 2.11 -18.66
N GLY A 51 -20.49 0.85 -18.66
CA GLY A 51 -21.50 0.37 -17.73
C GLY A 51 -20.96 0.14 -16.32
N TYR A 52 -21.88 0.09 -15.36
CA TYR A 52 -21.60 -0.26 -13.96
C TYR A 52 -20.70 -1.50 -13.80
N GLU A 53 -21.01 -2.61 -14.49
CA GLU A 53 -20.27 -3.88 -14.34
C GLU A 53 -18.83 -3.78 -14.83
N ALA A 54 -18.59 -3.06 -15.93
CA ALA A 54 -17.25 -2.83 -16.44
C ALA A 54 -16.43 -2.01 -15.43
N ARG A 55 -17.03 -0.96 -14.86
CA ARG A 55 -16.33 -0.13 -13.86
C ARG A 55 -16.08 -0.88 -12.56
N ARG A 56 -17.04 -1.70 -12.13
CA ARG A 56 -16.90 -2.56 -10.95
C ARG A 56 -15.79 -3.60 -11.14
N ALA A 57 -15.70 -4.22 -12.31
CA ALA A 57 -14.63 -5.16 -12.62
C ALA A 57 -13.25 -4.49 -12.60
N ASP A 58 -13.14 -3.27 -13.15
CA ASP A 58 -11.91 -2.48 -13.12
C ASP A 58 -11.51 -2.06 -11.69
N ASP A 59 -12.47 -1.60 -10.88
CA ASP A 59 -12.22 -1.23 -9.48
C ASP A 59 -11.82 -2.46 -8.65
N LEU A 60 -12.48 -3.61 -8.86
CA LEU A 60 -12.11 -4.87 -8.21
C LEU A 60 -10.69 -5.31 -8.59
N ARG A 61 -10.33 -5.22 -9.88
CA ARG A 61 -9.01 -5.59 -10.39
C ARG A 61 -7.94 -4.65 -9.84
N THR A 62 -8.21 -3.35 -9.85
CA THR A 62 -7.32 -2.31 -9.31
C THR A 62 -7.13 -2.49 -7.82
N GLY A 63 -8.21 -2.68 -7.07
CA GLY A 63 -8.18 -2.96 -5.64
C GLY A 63 -7.37 -4.21 -5.31
N ARG A 64 -7.57 -5.31 -6.05
CA ARG A 64 -6.80 -6.55 -5.89
C ARG A 64 -5.31 -6.35 -6.15
N ILE A 65 -4.95 -5.63 -7.22
CA ILE A 65 -3.55 -5.32 -7.54
C ILE A 65 -2.93 -4.48 -6.42
N GLN A 66 -3.63 -3.45 -5.95
CA GLN A 66 -3.14 -2.59 -4.86
C GLN A 66 -3.00 -3.35 -3.55
N LEU A 67 -3.92 -4.26 -3.23
CA LEU A 67 -3.82 -5.11 -2.04
C LEU A 67 -2.60 -6.04 -2.11
N ILE A 68 -2.36 -6.67 -3.26
CA ILE A 68 -1.19 -7.54 -3.46
C ILE A 68 0.09 -6.71 -3.35
N LEU A 69 0.18 -5.60 -4.08
CA LEU A 69 1.36 -4.75 -4.10
C LEU A 69 1.65 -4.13 -2.73
N GLY A 70 0.62 -3.60 -2.07
CA GLY A 70 0.69 -3.07 -0.72
C GLY A 70 1.16 -4.13 0.28
N GLY A 71 0.62 -5.35 0.20
CA GLY A 71 1.04 -6.47 1.05
C GLY A 71 2.52 -6.82 0.88
N VAL A 72 3.00 -6.91 -0.37
CA VAL A 72 4.43 -7.16 -0.67
C VAL A 72 5.32 -6.04 -0.12
N ILE A 73 4.92 -4.78 -0.31
CA ILE A 73 5.69 -3.63 0.17
C ILE A 73 5.76 -3.62 1.70
N VAL A 74 4.64 -3.89 2.39
CA VAL A 74 4.61 -3.98 3.86
C VAL A 74 5.51 -5.10 4.36
N LEU A 75 5.51 -6.27 3.71
CA LEU A 75 6.41 -7.37 4.08
C LEU A 75 7.88 -6.97 3.94
N LEU A 76 8.27 -6.39 2.81
CA LEU A 76 9.65 -5.95 2.58
C LEU A 76 10.07 -4.84 3.56
N GLY A 77 9.21 -3.86 3.78
CA GLY A 77 9.46 -2.77 4.74
C GLY A 77 9.53 -3.26 6.18
N GLY A 78 8.68 -4.21 6.56
CA GLY A 78 8.66 -4.83 7.89
C GLY A 78 9.90 -5.66 8.18
N VAL A 79 10.34 -6.49 7.22
CA VAL A 79 11.59 -7.26 7.32
C VAL A 79 12.80 -6.33 7.44
N GLY A 80 12.88 -5.29 6.60
CA GLY A 80 13.97 -4.30 6.66
C GLY A 80 14.03 -3.57 8.00
N LEU A 81 12.86 -3.20 8.55
CA LEU A 81 12.76 -2.55 9.86
C LEU A 81 13.18 -3.51 10.98
N PHE A 82 12.70 -4.75 10.95
CA PHE A 82 13.03 -5.78 11.94
C PHE A 82 14.54 -6.06 11.99
N LEU A 83 15.17 -6.25 10.83
CA LEU A 83 16.62 -6.45 10.73
C LEU A 83 17.37 -5.21 11.24
N GLY A 84 16.95 -4.01 10.84
CA GLY A 84 17.58 -2.77 11.29
C GLY A 84 17.48 -2.54 12.81
N VAL A 85 16.36 -2.90 13.43
CA VAL A 85 16.20 -2.85 14.89
C VAL A 85 17.05 -3.92 15.57
N ARG A 86 17.08 -5.14 15.02
CA ARG A 86 17.89 -6.25 15.54
C ARG A 86 19.37 -5.92 15.53
N ASP A 87 19.88 -5.33 14.46
CA ASP A 87 21.28 -4.89 14.35
C ASP A 87 21.61 -3.78 15.34
N ARG A 88 20.72 -2.80 15.51
CA ARG A 88 20.89 -1.76 16.53
C ARG A 88 20.92 -2.33 17.95
N ARG A 89 20.05 -3.28 18.26
CA ARG A 89 20.04 -3.95 19.58
C ARG A 89 21.34 -4.73 19.81
N ARG A 90 21.84 -5.44 18.80
CA ARG A 90 23.12 -6.15 18.87
C ARG A 90 24.30 -5.20 19.08
N ALA A 91 24.34 -4.09 18.35
CA ALA A 91 25.37 -3.06 18.51
C ALA A 91 25.34 -2.40 19.90
N ALA A 92 24.16 -2.26 20.52
CA ALA A 92 24.02 -1.71 21.87
C ALA A 92 24.47 -2.68 22.98
N THR A 93 24.46 -3.99 22.73
CA THR A 93 24.94 -5.01 23.69
C THR A 93 26.45 -5.26 23.66
N VAL A 94 27.18 -4.73 22.67
CA VAL A 94 28.65 -4.81 22.66
C VAL A 94 29.18 -3.69 23.56
N PRO A 95 29.84 -3.99 24.70
CA PRO A 95 30.43 -2.93 25.52
C PRO A 95 31.45 -2.15 24.68
N PRO A 96 31.58 -0.83 24.87
CA PRO A 96 32.59 -0.04 24.16
C PRO A 96 33.96 -0.68 24.40
N PRO A 97 34.85 -0.74 23.38
CA PRO A 97 36.21 -1.21 23.60
C PRO A 97 36.81 -0.36 24.72
N THR A 98 37.17 -1.00 25.83
CA THR A 98 37.95 -0.36 26.88
C THR A 98 39.25 0.11 26.23
N ALA A 99 39.43 1.42 26.16
CA ALA A 99 40.70 2.02 25.75
C ALA A 99 41.80 1.44 26.66
N GLN A 100 42.69 0.65 26.07
CA GLN A 100 43.98 0.31 26.65
C GLN A 100 45.01 1.32 26.15
#